data_AF-I9JFJ2-F1
#
_entry.id   AF-I9JFJ2-F1
#
_cell.length_a   1.000
_cell.length_b   1.000
_cell.length_c   1.000
_cell.angle_alpha   90.00
_cell.angle_beta   90.00
_cell.angle_gamma   90.00
#
_symmetry.space_group_name_H-M   'P 1'
#
loop_
_entity.id
_entity.type
_entity.pdbx_description
1 polymer ?
#
loop_
_entity_poly.entity_id
_entity_poly.type
_entity_poly.pdbx_seq_one_letter_code
_entity_poly.pdbx_strand_id
1 'polypeptide(L)'
;MKKILNALFLTLLAVFTFSSCSDVPAPYDILGEGDVPGLTGDGTKENPYNIEAAQQKQDGSIAWVQGYIVGAIENVYDDKGEFAGNKASFTAPFTITSNVLIAESPDETNESKCLPVKIKNGSELSTALNLKDHPENKGGVLLIQGELSAGFGKAALINTTAAVFNNKEIGEEQGGEDLDPDNPLGLDTSVAPLVDLSNNLMMFNIRQIIQKLVGLIRLLKEIEFGKVLFMILKNIWQLQLME
;
A
#
# COMPACT_ATOMS: atom_id res chain seq x y z
N MET A 1 26.65 12.55 76.55
CA MET A 1 25.50 11.80 76.00
C MET A 1 25.92 10.34 75.79
N LYS A 2 25.06 9.39 76.20
CA LYS A 2 25.02 7.96 75.81
C LYS A 2 26.30 7.13 76.08
N LYS A 3 26.61 6.73 77.31
CA LYS A 3 26.16 5.48 77.99
C LYS A 3 25.49 4.43 77.07
N ILE A 4 25.97 3.19 77.22
CA ILE A 4 25.54 1.91 76.60
C ILE A 4 26.34 1.52 75.35
N LEU A 5 27.65 1.41 75.58
CA LEU A 5 28.52 0.39 75.02
C LEU A 5 28.04 -1.00 75.49
N ASN A 6 28.13 -2.00 74.61
CA ASN A 6 28.15 -3.44 74.90
C ASN A 6 26.93 -4.08 75.57
N ALA A 7 26.01 -4.55 74.74
CA ALA A 7 25.47 -5.90 74.87
C ALA A 7 24.86 -6.32 73.54
N LEU A 8 24.99 -7.60 73.20
CA LEU A 8 24.30 -8.28 72.11
C LEU A 8 24.93 -8.19 70.71
N PHE A 9 26.22 -8.54 70.66
CA PHE A 9 26.64 -9.54 69.67
C PHE A 9 25.92 -10.86 70.00
N LEU A 10 25.56 -11.64 68.97
CA LEU A 10 25.01 -13.02 68.99
C LEU A 10 23.50 -13.21 69.24
N THR A 11 22.77 -13.33 68.14
CA THR A 11 21.77 -14.36 67.76
C THR A 11 20.87 -13.68 66.71
N LEU A 12 20.70 -14.14 65.48
CA LEU A 12 20.46 -15.50 65.06
C LEU A 12 20.63 -15.57 63.53
N LEU A 13 21.39 -16.57 63.07
CA LEU A 13 21.34 -17.05 61.69
C LEU A 13 19.91 -17.54 61.41
N ALA A 14 19.26 -16.99 60.39
CA ALA A 14 18.19 -17.71 59.69
C ALA A 14 18.39 -17.48 58.20
N VAL A 15 19.07 -18.45 57.59
CA VAL A 15 19.02 -18.71 56.16
C VAL A 15 17.56 -18.95 55.77
N PHE A 16 17.03 -18.11 54.88
CA PHE A 16 15.94 -18.41 53.94
C PHE A 16 16.35 -17.74 52.62
N THR A 17 17.08 -18.44 51.76
CA THR A 17 16.56 -19.13 50.57
C THR A 17 15.79 -18.23 49.60
N PHE A 18 16.36 -18.07 48.40
CA PHE A 18 15.84 -17.36 47.23
C PHE A 18 14.36 -17.63 46.93
N SER A 19 13.61 -16.56 46.66
CA SER A 19 12.34 -16.56 45.91
C SER A 19 12.03 -15.13 45.42
N SER A 20 12.32 -14.88 44.15
CA SER A 20 11.64 -14.00 43.18
C SER A 20 10.70 -12.88 43.69
N CYS A 21 11.01 -11.62 43.39
CA CYS A 21 10.45 -10.94 42.21
C CYS A 21 11.11 -9.57 42.00
N SER A 22 11.49 -9.33 40.75
CA SER A 22 12.12 -8.13 40.21
C SER A 22 11.12 -6.99 40.12
N ASP A 23 11.47 -5.80 40.59
CA ASP A 23 10.87 -4.57 40.09
C ASP A 23 11.96 -3.51 39.89
N VAL A 24 12.74 -3.73 38.83
CA VAL A 24 13.61 -2.72 38.24
C VAL A 24 12.70 -1.80 37.43
N PRO A 25 12.53 -0.52 37.80
CA PRO A 25 11.81 0.42 36.94
C PRO A 25 12.58 0.54 35.62
N ALA A 26 11.94 0.13 34.53
CA ALA A 26 12.51 0.29 33.20
C ALA A 26 12.77 1.77 32.93
N PRO A 27 13.94 2.13 32.37
CA PRO A 27 14.27 3.50 32.01
C PRO A 27 13.41 3.97 30.83
N TYR A 28 13.02 5.24 30.89
CA TYR A 28 12.17 5.96 29.93
C TYR A 28 12.45 5.66 28.45
N ASP A 29 11.40 5.32 27.70
CA ASP A 29 11.31 5.68 26.29
C ASP A 29 10.48 6.96 26.13
N ILE A 30 11.10 7.88 25.41
CA ILE A 30 10.75 9.28 25.20
C ILE A 30 9.49 9.31 24.32
N LEU A 31 8.42 9.93 24.82
CA LEU A 31 7.29 10.36 24.01
C LEU A 31 7.82 11.37 22.98
N GLY A 32 7.98 10.92 21.73
CA GLY A 32 8.21 11.78 20.59
C GLY A 32 6.97 12.64 20.36
N GLU A 33 7.20 13.94 20.46
CA GLU A 33 6.31 15.05 20.15
C GLU A 33 5.48 14.86 18.86
N GLY A 34 4.17 15.06 18.96
CA GLY A 34 3.27 15.24 17.84
C GLY A 34 1.95 14.49 18.03
N ASP A 35 0.93 15.18 18.54
CA ASP A 35 -0.46 14.73 18.53
C ASP A 35 -0.93 14.50 17.08
N VAL A 36 -0.58 13.34 16.51
CA VAL A 36 -1.34 12.73 15.42
C VAL A 36 -2.58 12.11 16.06
N PRO A 37 -3.79 12.39 15.55
CA PRO A 37 -4.97 11.62 15.93
C PRO A 37 -4.60 10.15 15.83
N GLY A 38 -4.75 9.41 16.94
CA GLY A 38 -4.21 8.06 17.06
C GLY A 38 -4.61 7.22 15.85
N LEU A 39 -3.61 6.81 15.07
CA LEU A 39 -3.84 5.90 13.94
C LEU A 39 -4.48 4.64 14.53
N THR A 40 -5.65 4.26 14.03
CA THR A 40 -6.24 2.97 14.36
C THR A 40 -5.81 1.96 13.30
N GLY A 41 -5.30 0.82 13.74
CA GLY A 41 -4.58 -0.13 12.89
C GLY A 41 -3.08 0.20 12.75
N ASP A 42 -2.29 -0.81 12.40
CA ASP A 42 -0.87 -0.67 12.02
C ASP A 42 -0.64 -0.86 10.51
N GLY A 43 -1.69 -1.20 9.76
CA GLY A 43 -1.64 -1.39 8.31
C GLY A 43 -1.29 -2.82 7.89
N THR A 44 -1.17 -3.76 8.83
CA THR A 44 -1.11 -5.19 8.54
C THR A 44 -2.49 -5.73 8.13
N LYS A 45 -2.53 -6.94 7.56
CA LYS A 45 -3.80 -7.56 7.13
C LYS A 45 -4.68 -7.88 8.34
N GLU A 46 -4.06 -8.25 9.46
CA GLU A 46 -4.68 -8.60 10.74
C GLU A 46 -5.17 -7.36 11.48
N ASN A 47 -4.47 -6.22 11.33
CA ASN A 47 -4.78 -4.96 11.97
C ASN A 47 -4.74 -3.79 10.97
N PRO A 48 -5.66 -3.78 9.99
CA PRO A 48 -5.65 -2.82 8.89
C PRO A 48 -5.92 -1.40 9.39
N TYR A 49 -5.41 -0.41 8.65
CA TYR A 49 -5.79 0.97 8.89
C TYR A 49 -7.29 1.16 8.64
N ASN A 50 -7.93 1.95 9.49
CA ASN A 50 -9.24 2.50 9.20
C ASN A 50 -9.13 3.67 8.19
N ILE A 51 -10.26 4.25 7.80
CA ILE A 51 -10.30 5.27 6.74
C ILE A 51 -9.57 6.54 7.16
N GLU A 52 -9.78 6.99 8.40
CA GLU A 52 -9.15 8.19 8.93
C GLU A 52 -7.63 8.04 9.03
N ALA A 53 -7.14 6.92 9.56
CA ALA A 53 -5.71 6.63 9.65
C ALA A 53 -5.06 6.56 8.26
N ALA A 54 -5.70 5.89 7.30
CA ALA A 54 -5.21 5.81 5.93
C ALA A 54 -5.16 7.18 5.24
N GLN A 55 -6.14 8.06 5.50
CA GLN A 55 -6.15 9.43 4.97
C GLN A 55 -5.04 10.30 5.57
N GLN A 56 -4.69 10.09 6.84
CA GLN A 56 -3.63 10.86 7.52
C GLN A 56 -2.23 10.38 7.16
N LYS A 57 -2.03 9.06 6.99
CA LYS A 57 -0.71 8.45 6.83
C LYS A 57 0.00 8.87 5.54
N GLN A 58 -0.61 8.61 4.37
CA GLN A 58 -0.23 9.07 3.02
C GLN A 58 1.28 9.25 2.75
N ASP A 59 2.11 8.29 3.20
CA ASP A 59 3.57 8.36 3.20
C ASP A 59 4.23 7.47 2.12
N GLY A 60 3.43 6.89 1.24
CA GLY A 60 3.87 5.95 0.20
C GLY A 60 4.13 4.53 0.71
N SER A 61 3.80 4.21 1.96
CA SER A 61 3.86 2.83 2.46
C SER A 61 2.79 1.95 1.81
N ILE A 62 3.10 0.66 1.70
CA ILE A 62 2.11 -0.37 1.34
C ILE A 62 1.42 -0.81 2.62
N ALA A 63 0.10 -0.74 2.65
CA ALA A 63 -0.69 -1.09 3.82
C ALA A 63 -2.05 -1.67 3.43
N TRP A 64 -2.63 -2.40 4.37
CA TRP A 64 -4.01 -2.84 4.33
C TRP A 64 -4.91 -1.78 4.95
N VAL A 65 -6.02 -1.52 4.27
CA VAL A 65 -7.07 -0.59 4.70
C VAL A 65 -8.41 -1.32 4.69
N GLN A 66 -9.22 -1.12 5.73
CA GLN A 66 -10.56 -1.67 5.82
C GLN A 66 -11.62 -0.56 5.73
N GLY A 67 -12.68 -0.80 4.96
CA GLY A 67 -13.86 0.06 4.91
C GLY A 67 -15.00 -0.54 4.12
N TYR A 68 -16.13 0.15 4.08
CA TYR A 68 -17.29 -0.21 3.27
C TYR A 68 -17.21 0.41 1.89
N ILE A 69 -17.50 -0.35 0.83
CA ILE A 69 -17.63 0.21 -0.53
C ILE A 69 -18.89 1.09 -0.59
N VAL A 70 -18.74 2.40 -0.72
CA VAL A 70 -19.87 3.34 -0.71
C VAL A 70 -20.19 3.96 -2.07
N GLY A 71 -19.26 3.87 -3.02
CA GLY A 71 -19.44 4.49 -4.32
C GLY A 71 -18.27 4.27 -5.26
N ALA A 72 -18.23 5.08 -6.31
CA ALA A 72 -17.17 5.09 -7.31
C ALA A 72 -16.73 6.52 -7.59
N ILE A 73 -15.49 6.68 -8.06
CA ILE A 73 -14.93 8.00 -8.42
C ILE A 73 -14.36 7.97 -9.83
N GLU A 74 -14.89 8.80 -10.71
CA GLU A 74 -14.48 8.87 -12.11
C GLU A 74 -13.69 10.15 -12.40
N ASN A 75 -12.75 10.07 -13.34
CA ASN A 75 -12.14 11.25 -13.92
C ASN A 75 -13.15 11.88 -14.88
N VAL A 76 -13.35 13.18 -14.76
CA VAL A 76 -14.17 13.97 -15.67
C VAL A 76 -13.27 14.69 -16.65
N TYR A 77 -13.67 14.71 -17.92
CA TYR A 77 -12.99 15.43 -18.99
C TYR A 77 -13.95 16.44 -19.59
N ASP A 78 -13.44 17.59 -20.03
CA ASP A 78 -14.24 18.59 -20.73
C ASP A 78 -14.52 18.19 -22.19
N ASP A 79 -15.26 19.03 -22.92
CA ASP A 79 -15.61 18.79 -24.33
C ASP A 79 -14.38 18.73 -25.25
N LYS A 80 -13.20 19.15 -24.78
CA LYS A 80 -11.93 19.10 -25.50
C LYS A 80 -11.09 17.88 -25.13
N GLY A 81 -11.56 17.05 -24.19
CA GLY A 81 -10.85 15.90 -23.67
C GLY A 81 -9.78 16.24 -22.63
N GLU A 82 -9.76 17.47 -22.10
CA GLU A 82 -8.86 17.88 -21.03
C GLU A 82 -9.40 17.44 -19.68
N PHE A 83 -8.51 17.08 -18.75
CA PHE A 83 -8.93 16.65 -17.41
C PHE A 83 -9.58 17.82 -16.66
N ALA A 84 -10.86 17.66 -16.33
CA ALA A 84 -11.70 18.67 -15.69
C ALA A 84 -11.92 18.39 -14.20
N GLY A 85 -11.38 17.30 -13.66
CA GLY A 85 -11.46 16.95 -12.24
C GLY A 85 -11.94 15.52 -12.01
N ASN A 86 -12.37 15.25 -10.79
CA ASN A 86 -12.91 13.95 -10.40
C ASN A 86 -14.34 14.12 -9.91
N LYS A 87 -15.16 13.10 -10.10
CA LYS A 87 -16.55 13.09 -9.66
C LYS A 87 -16.83 11.82 -8.88
N ALA A 88 -17.16 11.99 -7.60
CA ALA A 88 -17.70 10.92 -6.77
C ALA A 88 -19.17 10.65 -7.15
N SER A 89 -19.54 9.39 -7.17
CA SER A 89 -20.92 8.92 -7.32
C SER A 89 -21.20 7.90 -6.22
N PHE A 90 -22.28 8.08 -5.47
CA PHE A 90 -22.71 7.20 -4.37
C PHE A 90 -23.98 6.41 -4.72
N THR A 91 -24.56 6.67 -5.89
CA THR A 91 -25.81 6.08 -6.37
C THR A 91 -25.64 5.57 -7.78
N ALA A 92 -26.29 4.44 -8.09
CA ALA A 92 -26.35 3.90 -9.44
C ALA A 92 -27.09 4.86 -10.41
N PRO A 93 -26.84 4.76 -11.73
CA PRO A 93 -25.92 3.85 -12.39
C PRO A 93 -24.45 4.27 -12.26
N PHE A 94 -23.57 3.29 -12.00
CA PHE A 94 -22.12 3.47 -12.05
C PHE A 94 -21.61 3.13 -13.46
N THR A 95 -20.60 3.85 -13.94
CA THR A 95 -20.13 3.80 -15.33
C THR A 95 -18.73 3.23 -15.50
N ILE A 96 -17.96 3.16 -14.41
CA ILE A 96 -16.55 2.78 -14.39
C ILE A 96 -16.30 1.45 -13.69
N THR A 97 -15.20 0.81 -14.06
CA THR A 97 -14.75 -0.48 -13.50
C THR A 97 -13.47 -0.37 -12.68
N SER A 98 -12.87 0.82 -12.59
CA SER A 98 -11.49 1.01 -12.09
C SER A 98 -11.36 1.66 -10.72
N ASN A 99 -12.37 2.33 -10.16
CA ASN A 99 -12.17 3.05 -8.91
C ASN A 99 -13.40 2.95 -8.02
N VAL A 100 -13.18 2.61 -6.76
CA VAL A 100 -14.22 2.59 -5.72
C VAL A 100 -13.89 3.62 -4.65
N LEU A 101 -14.92 4.03 -3.90
CA LEU A 101 -14.80 4.83 -2.69
C LEU A 101 -15.10 3.92 -1.50
N ILE A 102 -14.23 3.94 -0.49
CA ILE A 102 -14.49 3.25 0.79
C ILE A 102 -14.67 4.24 1.93
N ALA A 103 -15.49 3.89 2.92
CA ALA A 103 -15.78 4.73 4.09
C ALA A 103 -16.00 3.89 5.36
N GLU A 104 -16.03 4.55 6.53
CA GLU A 104 -16.31 3.90 7.83
C GLU A 104 -17.75 3.39 7.97
N SER A 105 -18.68 3.97 7.22
CA SER A 105 -20.10 3.62 7.24
C SER A 105 -20.56 3.19 5.85
N PRO A 106 -21.42 2.14 5.73
CA PRO A 106 -21.90 1.63 4.44
C PRO A 106 -22.79 2.62 3.66
N ASP A 107 -23.31 3.63 4.33
CA ASP A 107 -24.21 4.64 3.75
C ASP A 107 -23.58 6.05 3.70
N GLU A 108 -22.26 6.15 3.88
CA GLU A 108 -21.55 7.43 3.79
C GLU A 108 -21.66 8.03 2.37
N THR A 109 -21.98 9.32 2.31
CA THR A 109 -22.12 10.09 1.06
C THR A 109 -21.29 11.38 1.08
N ASN A 110 -20.63 11.67 2.19
CA ASN A 110 -19.67 12.74 2.31
C ASN A 110 -18.32 12.29 1.77
N GLU A 111 -17.96 12.80 0.59
CA GLU A 111 -16.72 12.47 -0.10
C GLU A 111 -15.45 12.76 0.72
N SER A 112 -15.47 13.74 1.64
CA SER A 112 -14.32 14.03 2.51
C SER A 112 -14.05 12.92 3.54
N LYS A 113 -15.06 12.10 3.86
CA LYS A 113 -14.94 10.94 4.75
C LYS A 113 -14.67 9.63 4.01
N CYS A 114 -14.44 9.71 2.71
CA CYS A 114 -14.17 8.55 1.87
C CYS A 114 -12.68 8.51 1.51
N LEU A 115 -12.13 7.30 1.39
CA LEU A 115 -10.84 7.06 0.76
C LEU A 115 -11.08 6.53 -0.66
N PRO A 116 -10.63 7.26 -1.71
CA PRO A 116 -10.54 6.74 -3.06
C PRO A 116 -9.58 5.55 -3.14
N VAL A 117 -10.02 4.49 -3.79
CA VAL A 117 -9.20 3.31 -4.08
C VAL A 117 -9.06 3.15 -5.58
N LYS A 118 -7.83 3.29 -6.07
CA LYS A 118 -7.51 3.19 -7.49
C LYS A 118 -7.18 1.74 -7.85
N ILE A 119 -8.05 1.13 -8.62
CA ILE A 119 -7.92 -0.24 -9.10
C ILE A 119 -7.53 -0.22 -10.57
N LYS A 120 -6.55 -1.04 -10.94
CA LYS A 120 -6.15 -1.18 -12.33
C LYS A 120 -7.29 -1.78 -13.16
N ASN A 121 -7.73 -1.08 -14.21
CA ASN A 121 -8.81 -1.57 -15.06
C ASN A 121 -8.45 -2.92 -15.71
N GLY A 122 -9.39 -3.87 -15.69
CA GLY A 122 -9.18 -5.22 -16.22
C GLY A 122 -8.32 -6.14 -15.33
N SER A 123 -7.99 -5.74 -14.11
CA SER A 123 -7.40 -6.64 -13.11
C SER A 123 -8.46 -7.55 -12.49
N GLU A 124 -8.01 -8.55 -11.73
CA GLU A 124 -8.89 -9.39 -10.91
C GLU A 124 -9.67 -8.56 -9.88
N LEU A 125 -9.01 -7.59 -9.24
CA LEU A 125 -9.66 -6.64 -8.33
C LEU A 125 -10.77 -5.84 -9.04
N SER A 126 -10.51 -5.33 -10.24
CA SER A 126 -11.49 -4.56 -11.02
C SER A 126 -12.69 -5.43 -11.39
N THR A 127 -12.44 -6.68 -11.81
CA THR A 127 -13.49 -7.64 -12.15
C THR A 127 -14.35 -7.97 -10.93
N ALA A 128 -13.75 -8.15 -9.76
CA ALA A 128 -14.48 -8.58 -8.56
C ALA A 128 -15.21 -7.44 -7.82
N LEU A 129 -14.66 -6.23 -7.82
CA LEU A 129 -15.10 -5.17 -6.89
C LEU A 129 -15.96 -4.08 -7.53
N ASN A 130 -15.98 -3.96 -8.86
CA ASN A 130 -16.58 -2.79 -9.50
C ASN A 130 -18.11 -2.69 -9.33
N LEU A 131 -18.61 -1.48 -9.11
CA LEU A 131 -20.04 -1.24 -8.91
C LEU A 131 -20.88 -1.14 -10.20
N LYS A 132 -20.23 -1.06 -11.37
CA LYS A 132 -20.94 -1.01 -12.66
C LYS A 132 -21.59 -2.35 -12.97
N ASP A 133 -20.79 -3.40 -12.91
CA ASP A 133 -21.20 -4.77 -13.21
C ASP A 133 -21.70 -5.49 -11.94
N HIS A 134 -21.25 -5.05 -10.76
CA HIS A 134 -21.67 -5.56 -9.45
C HIS A 134 -22.24 -4.47 -8.52
N PRO A 135 -23.38 -3.84 -8.86
CA PRO A 135 -24.00 -2.83 -8.00
C PRO A 135 -24.33 -3.33 -6.58
N GLU A 136 -24.52 -4.64 -6.42
CA GLU A 136 -24.72 -5.33 -5.14
C GLU A 136 -23.53 -5.26 -4.18
N ASN A 137 -22.33 -4.94 -4.67
CA ASN A 137 -21.14 -4.82 -3.84
C ASN A 137 -21.15 -3.54 -2.97
N LYS A 138 -22.01 -2.56 -3.26
CA LYS A 138 -22.16 -1.36 -2.43
C LYS A 138 -22.64 -1.75 -1.03
N GLY A 139 -21.98 -1.22 -0.01
CA GLY A 139 -22.19 -1.55 1.40
C GLY A 139 -21.43 -2.79 1.86
N GLY A 140 -20.68 -3.46 0.98
CA GLY A 140 -19.82 -4.59 1.36
C GLY A 140 -18.55 -4.11 2.07
N VAL A 141 -18.10 -4.87 3.07
CA VAL A 141 -16.82 -4.65 3.77
C VAL A 141 -15.70 -5.12 2.86
N LEU A 142 -14.77 -4.21 2.57
CA LEU A 142 -13.59 -4.43 1.77
C LEU A 142 -12.35 -4.23 2.64
N LEU A 143 -11.51 -5.26 2.68
CA LEU A 143 -10.14 -5.19 3.16
C LEU A 143 -9.24 -5.16 1.93
N ILE A 144 -8.44 -4.11 1.73
CA ILE A 144 -7.68 -3.93 0.49
C ILE A 144 -6.27 -3.41 0.77
N GLN A 145 -5.29 -3.96 0.04
CA GLN A 145 -3.90 -3.58 0.11
C GLN A 145 -3.54 -2.64 -1.04
N GLY A 146 -2.76 -1.61 -0.75
CA GLY A 146 -2.14 -0.75 -1.75
C GLY A 146 -1.20 0.27 -1.13
N GLU A 147 -0.71 1.18 -1.96
CA GLU A 147 0.15 2.30 -1.58
C GLU A 147 -0.69 3.47 -1.08
N LEU A 148 -0.39 3.95 0.13
CA LEU A 148 -1.00 5.15 0.72
C LEU A 148 -0.37 6.40 0.12
N SER A 149 -0.96 6.90 -0.96
CA SER A 149 -0.41 8.02 -1.73
C SER A 149 -1.50 8.78 -2.47
N ALA A 150 -1.20 10.03 -2.83
CA ALA A 150 -2.18 10.93 -3.41
C ALA A 150 -2.75 10.41 -4.73
N GLY A 151 -4.08 10.43 -4.84
CA GLY A 151 -4.85 10.05 -6.01
C GLY A 151 -6.12 10.89 -6.10
N PHE A 152 -6.62 11.15 -7.32
CA PHE A 152 -7.84 11.93 -7.51
C PHE A 152 -7.79 13.34 -6.84
N GLY A 153 -6.59 13.91 -6.69
CA GLY A 153 -6.36 15.20 -6.05
C GLY A 153 -6.48 15.20 -4.52
N LYS A 154 -6.50 14.03 -3.87
CA LYS A 154 -6.61 13.89 -2.41
C LYS A 154 -5.87 12.64 -1.90
N ALA A 155 -5.92 12.40 -0.59
CA ALA A 155 -5.45 11.16 0.01
C ALA A 155 -6.15 9.95 -0.63
N ALA A 156 -5.41 8.91 -0.99
CA ALA A 156 -5.96 7.74 -1.66
C ALA A 156 -5.19 6.46 -1.32
N LEU A 157 -5.74 5.32 -1.76
CA LEU A 157 -5.03 4.06 -1.87
C LEU A 157 -4.83 3.75 -3.35
N ILE A 158 -3.58 3.72 -3.81
CA ILE A 158 -3.22 3.47 -5.21
C ILE A 158 -2.40 2.18 -5.33
N ASN A 159 -2.07 1.79 -6.57
CA ASN A 159 -1.22 0.61 -6.84
C ASN A 159 -1.71 -0.66 -6.12
N THR A 160 -3.04 -0.84 -6.00
CA THR A 160 -3.64 -1.94 -5.25
C THR A 160 -3.36 -3.30 -5.88
N THR A 161 -3.04 -4.29 -5.04
CA THR A 161 -2.61 -5.62 -5.51
C THR A 161 -3.40 -6.78 -4.93
N ALA A 162 -3.89 -6.66 -3.69
CA ALA A 162 -4.66 -7.69 -3.01
C ALA A 162 -5.90 -7.12 -2.32
N ALA A 163 -6.93 -7.95 -2.16
CA ALA A 163 -8.09 -7.64 -1.35
C ALA A 163 -8.72 -8.90 -0.76
N VAL A 164 -9.44 -8.74 0.36
CA VAL A 164 -10.41 -9.69 0.88
C VAL A 164 -11.79 -9.04 0.80
N PHE A 165 -12.70 -9.69 0.08
CA PHE A 165 -14.07 -9.22 -0.08
C PHE A 165 -15.01 -10.42 -0.08
N ASN A 166 -16.11 -10.35 0.69
CA ASN A 166 -17.04 -11.47 0.87
C ASN A 166 -16.33 -12.79 1.26
N ASN A 167 -15.34 -12.70 2.16
CA ASN A 167 -14.50 -13.83 2.61
C ASN A 167 -13.69 -14.51 1.50
N LYS A 168 -13.47 -13.83 0.38
CA LYS A 168 -12.66 -14.31 -0.74
C LYS A 168 -11.43 -13.41 -0.92
N GLU A 169 -10.27 -14.03 -1.00
CA GLU A 169 -9.02 -13.38 -1.40
C GLU A 169 -8.98 -13.15 -2.91
N ILE A 170 -8.51 -11.99 -3.31
CA ILE A 170 -8.45 -11.54 -4.70
C ILE A 170 -7.08 -10.90 -4.91
N GLY A 171 -6.39 -11.28 -6.00
CA GLY A 171 -5.06 -10.74 -6.31
C GLY A 171 -3.92 -11.34 -5.47
N GLU A 172 -2.79 -10.64 -5.44
CA GLU A 172 -1.54 -11.09 -4.83
C GLU A 172 -1.03 -10.07 -3.82
N GLU A 173 -0.74 -10.51 -2.60
CA GLU A 173 -0.24 -9.65 -1.53
C GLU A 173 1.20 -9.19 -1.82
N GLN A 174 1.50 -7.95 -1.47
CA GLN A 174 2.83 -7.37 -1.53
C GLN A 174 3.39 -7.15 -0.14
N GLY A 175 4.67 -7.48 0.06
CA GLY A 175 5.42 -7.09 1.26
C GLY A 175 5.04 -7.84 2.54
N GLY A 176 4.37 -8.99 2.45
CA GLY A 176 4.11 -9.88 3.59
C GLY A 176 5.29 -10.81 3.86
N GLU A 177 6.41 -10.30 4.35
CA GLU A 177 7.30 -11.11 5.17
C GLU A 177 7.15 -10.58 6.60
N ASP A 178 6.40 -11.30 7.44
CA ASP A 178 6.65 -11.25 8.87
C ASP A 178 8.14 -11.56 9.03
N LEU A 179 8.95 -10.55 9.36
CA LEU A 179 10.29 -10.80 9.85
C LEU A 179 10.09 -11.45 11.22
N ASP A 180 9.97 -12.77 11.22
CA ASP A 180 10.19 -13.58 12.41
C ASP A 180 11.53 -13.09 13.02
N PRO A 181 11.52 -12.58 14.27
CA PRO A 181 12.75 -12.11 14.91
C PRO A 181 13.81 -13.21 15.01
N ASP A 182 13.42 -14.48 14.90
CA ASP A 182 14.31 -15.64 14.86
C ASP A 182 14.65 -16.09 13.42
N ASN A 183 14.02 -15.54 12.38
CA ASN A 183 14.34 -15.77 10.96
C ASN A 183 14.34 -14.45 10.15
N PRO A 184 15.32 -13.55 10.40
CA PRO A 184 15.39 -12.21 9.82
C PRO A 184 15.65 -12.17 8.30
N LEU A 185 15.67 -13.32 7.63
CA LEU A 185 15.88 -13.48 6.19
C LEU A 185 14.78 -14.31 5.50
N GLY A 186 13.72 -14.72 6.21
CA GLY A 186 12.59 -15.44 5.60
C GLY A 186 12.97 -16.79 4.96
N LEU A 187 14.05 -17.44 5.40
CA LEU A 187 14.51 -18.72 4.82
C LEU A 187 13.79 -19.91 5.46
N ASP A 188 12.57 -20.19 4.99
CA ASP A 188 11.91 -21.47 5.28
C ASP A 188 12.67 -22.61 4.58
N THR A 189 13.37 -23.44 5.36
CA THR A 189 14.09 -24.64 4.86
C THR A 189 13.24 -25.92 4.97
N SER A 190 11.95 -25.81 5.31
CA SER A 190 11.04 -26.97 5.41
C SER A 190 10.39 -27.38 4.07
N VAL A 191 10.58 -26.61 3.00
CA VAL A 191 10.21 -27.03 1.63
C VAL A 191 11.48 -27.34 0.83
N ALA A 192 11.88 -28.61 0.76
CA ALA A 192 12.93 -29.03 -0.15
C ALA A 192 12.37 -29.31 -1.57
N PRO A 193 13.16 -29.14 -2.67
CA PRO A 193 14.45 -28.46 -2.79
C PRO A 193 14.47 -27.38 -3.91
N LEU A 194 15.24 -26.31 -3.72
CA LEU A 194 16.19 -25.62 -4.63
C LEU A 194 15.90 -25.43 -6.15
N VAL A 195 14.76 -25.82 -6.69
CA VAL A 195 14.42 -25.72 -8.12
C VAL A 195 13.70 -24.39 -8.42
N ASP A 196 13.05 -23.79 -7.42
CA ASP A 196 12.24 -22.59 -7.63
C ASP A 196 13.05 -21.28 -7.59
N LEU A 197 14.11 -21.19 -6.79
CA LEU A 197 14.96 -19.98 -6.77
C LEU A 197 15.70 -19.78 -8.09
N SER A 198 16.13 -20.87 -8.74
CA SER A 198 16.74 -20.81 -10.08
C SER A 198 15.74 -20.29 -11.11
N ASN A 199 14.51 -20.81 -11.09
CA ASN A 199 13.46 -20.40 -12.03
C ASN A 199 13.00 -18.96 -11.78
N ASN A 200 12.92 -18.52 -10.52
CA ASN A 200 12.48 -17.18 -10.18
C ASN A 200 13.58 -16.13 -10.44
N LEU A 201 14.86 -16.43 -10.14
CA LEU A 201 15.98 -15.56 -10.57
C LEU A 201 16.11 -15.52 -12.10
N MET A 202 15.94 -16.66 -12.78
CA MET A 202 15.90 -16.70 -14.24
C MET A 202 14.75 -15.86 -14.78
N MET A 203 13.55 -15.97 -14.20
CA MET A 203 12.36 -15.25 -14.65
C MET A 203 12.43 -13.75 -14.33
N PHE A 204 13.03 -13.36 -13.20
CA PHE A 204 13.32 -11.96 -12.87
C PHE A 204 14.36 -11.36 -13.83
N ASN A 205 15.45 -12.08 -14.10
CA ASN A 205 16.45 -11.65 -15.08
C ASN A 205 15.86 -11.58 -16.50
N ILE A 206 15.00 -12.53 -16.89
CA ILE A 206 14.30 -12.52 -18.18
C ILE A 206 13.34 -11.32 -18.25
N ARG A 207 12.58 -11.01 -17.20
CA ARG A 207 11.71 -9.82 -17.15
C ARG A 207 12.52 -8.52 -17.28
N GLN A 208 13.65 -8.41 -16.58
CA GLN A 208 14.56 -7.25 -16.68
C GLN A 208 15.17 -7.13 -18.09
N ILE A 209 15.56 -8.24 -18.71
CA ILE A 209 16.09 -8.27 -20.09
C ILE A 209 15.01 -7.88 -21.10
N ILE A 210 13.77 -8.36 -20.94
CA ILE A 210 12.63 -8.00 -21.79
C ILE A 210 12.33 -6.50 -21.67
N GLN A 211 12.28 -5.94 -20.46
CA GLN A 211 12.05 -4.50 -20.26
C GLN A 211 13.16 -3.66 -20.92
N LYS A 212 14.42 -4.07 -20.81
CA LYS A 212 15.54 -3.41 -21.51
C LYS A 212 15.43 -3.52 -23.03
N LEU A 213 15.04 -4.68 -23.57
CA LEU A 213 14.81 -4.89 -25.01
C LEU A 213 13.64 -4.05 -25.53
N VAL A 214 12.54 -3.96 -24.80
CA VAL A 214 11.39 -3.09 -25.16
C VAL A 214 11.82 -1.62 -25.19
N GLY A 215 12.61 -1.17 -24.21
CA GLY A 215 13.20 0.18 -24.21
C GLY A 215 14.14 0.42 -25.39
N LEU A 216 14.99 -0.56 -25.72
CA LEU A 216 15.90 -0.46 -26.87
C LEU A 216 15.16 -0.43 -28.21
N ILE A 217 14.08 -1.22 -28.36
CA ILE A 217 13.21 -1.19 -29.55
C ILE A 217 12.53 0.18 -29.68
N ARG A 218 12.10 0.78 -28.56
CA ARG A 218 11.50 2.13 -28.55
C ARG A 218 12.52 3.19 -28.99
N LEU A 219 13.75 3.13 -28.47
CA LEU A 219 14.85 4.01 -28.89
C LEU A 219 15.23 3.81 -30.37
N LEU A 220 15.29 2.56 -30.85
CA LEU A 220 15.57 2.28 -32.26
C LEU A 220 14.46 2.81 -33.19
N LYS A 221 13.18 2.71 -32.78
CA LYS A 221 12.07 3.34 -33.51
C LYS A 221 12.16 4.87 -33.53
N GLU A 222 12.53 5.50 -32.41
CA GLU A 222 12.74 6.95 -32.35
C GLU A 222 13.93 7.39 -33.23
N ILE A 223 15.01 6.61 -33.29
CA ILE A 223 16.16 6.87 -34.17
C ILE A 223 15.78 6.73 -35.65
N GLU A 224 15.06 5.67 -36.03
CA GLU A 224 14.54 5.49 -37.39
C GLU A 224 13.60 6.65 -37.78
N PHE A 225 12.68 7.03 -36.89
CA PHE A 225 11.79 8.17 -37.11
C PHE A 225 12.56 9.49 -37.25
N GLY A 226 13.60 9.69 -36.43
CA GLY A 226 14.50 10.85 -36.53
C GLY A 226 15.28 10.91 -37.85
N LYS A 227 15.73 9.77 -38.38
CA LYS A 227 16.40 9.69 -39.70
C LYS A 227 15.45 10.01 -40.84
N VAL A 228 14.21 9.49 -40.80
CA VAL A 228 13.17 9.79 -41.78
C VAL A 228 12.81 11.28 -41.75
N LEU A 229 12.62 11.84 -40.54
CA LEU A 229 12.35 13.26 -40.36
C LEU A 229 13.51 14.13 -40.86
N PHE A 230 14.76 13.75 -40.60
CA PHE A 230 15.94 14.45 -41.09
C PHE A 230 16.06 14.40 -42.62
N MET A 231 15.77 13.27 -43.26
CA MET A 231 15.72 13.17 -44.73
C MET A 231 14.63 14.06 -45.32
N ILE A 232 13.44 14.08 -44.71
CA ILE A 232 12.33 14.94 -45.13
C ILE A 232 12.71 16.41 -44.99
N LEU A 233 13.24 16.83 -43.84
CA LEU A 233 13.68 18.20 -43.59
C LEU A 233 14.81 18.63 -44.53
N LYS A 234 15.78 17.75 -44.82
CA LYS A 234 16.85 18.02 -45.79
C LYS A 234 16.30 18.20 -47.20
N ASN A 235 15.31 17.40 -47.60
CA ASN A 235 14.71 17.50 -48.94
C ASN A 235 13.87 18.78 -49.08
N ILE A 236 13.12 19.16 -48.03
CA ILE A 236 12.39 20.44 -47.97
C ILE A 236 13.36 21.62 -48.05
N TRP A 237 14.48 21.58 -47.31
CA TRP A 237 15.49 22.65 -47.33
C TRP A 237 16.20 22.77 -48.69
N GLN A 238 16.44 21.66 -49.40
CA GLN A 238 16.97 21.68 -50.76
C GLN A 238 15.99 22.27 -51.78
N LEU A 239 14.69 22.06 -51.61
CA LEU A 239 13.66 22.64 -52.48
C LEU A 239 13.54 24.17 -52.30
N GLN A 240 13.71 24.70 -51.09
CA GLN A 240 13.72 26.15 -50.82
C GLN A 240 14.97 26.88 -51.32
N LEU A 241 16.03 26.17 -51.70
CA LEU A 241 17.25 26.75 -52.28
C LEU A 241 17.26 26.77 -53.82
N MET A 242 16.24 26.16 -54.46
CA MET A 242 16.08 26.13 -55.92
C MET A 242 15.00 27.08 -56.45
N GLU A 243 14.40 27.90 -55.58
CA GLU A 243 13.59 29.09 -55.91
C GLU A 243 14.38 30.37 -55.56
#